data_AF-A0A0C4DM68-F1
#
_entry.id   AF-A0A0C4DM68-F1
#
_cell.length_a   1.000
_cell.length_b   1.000
_cell.length_c   1.000
_cell.angle_alpha   90.00
_cell.angle_beta   90.00
_cell.angle_gamma   90.00
#
_symmetry.space_group_name_H-M   'P 1'
#
loop_
_entity.id
_entity.type
_entity.pdbx_description
1 polymer ?
#
loop_
_entity_poly.entity_id
_entity_poly.type
_entity_poly.pdbx_seq_one_letter_code
_entity_poly.pdbx_strand_id
1 'polypeptide(L)'
;MAVARPFDEVQGQVARLLKGRIMVGHDVKHDLAALELDHPHRAIRDTAKFSGFRKYGQGPKPALRVLAREILGLEIQDGTHSSIEDARVTMLLFRRHKPQFDIEFMSRFPESGSQPSKKDASAKKTTKKKKKKKN
;
A
#
# COMPACT_ATOMS: atom_id res chain seq x y z
N MET A 1 34.26 2.80 -16.64
CA MET A 1 33.63 3.22 -15.37
C MET A 1 32.25 3.76 -15.68
N ALA A 2 31.20 3.29 -15.00
CA ALA A 2 29.89 3.90 -15.14
C ALA A 2 29.91 5.27 -14.45
N VAL A 3 29.64 6.33 -15.20
CA VAL A 3 29.52 7.68 -14.64
C VAL A 3 28.18 7.76 -13.91
N ALA A 4 28.19 8.25 -12.67
CA ALA A 4 26.94 8.49 -11.94
C ALA A 4 26.14 9.57 -12.66
N ARG A 5 24.84 9.32 -12.86
CA ARG A 5 23.95 10.30 -13.51
C ARG A 5 23.71 11.49 -12.58
N PRO A 6 23.52 12.71 -13.13
CA PRO A 6 23.11 13.87 -12.36
C PRO A 6 21.84 13.61 -11.54
N PHE A 7 21.80 14.14 -10.32
CA PHE A 7 20.69 13.88 -9.40
C PHE A 7 19.35 14.40 -9.92
N ASP A 8 19.34 15.62 -10.46
CA ASP A 8 18.16 16.27 -11.06
C ASP A 8 17.59 15.47 -12.23
N GLU A 9 18.45 14.89 -13.08
CA GLU A 9 18.04 14.03 -14.18
C GLU A 9 17.31 12.78 -13.67
N VAL A 10 17.91 12.10 -12.68
CA VAL A 10 17.35 10.88 -12.09
C VAL A 10 16.08 11.19 -11.31
N GLN A 11 16.08 12.23 -10.49
CA GLN A 11 14.93 12.69 -9.72
C GLN A 11 13.75 12.98 -10.64
N GLY A 12 13.98 13.73 -11.74
CA GLY A 12 12.95 14.02 -12.74
C GLY A 12 12.41 12.78 -13.44
N GLN A 13 13.26 11.79 -13.74
CA GLN A 13 12.84 10.51 -14.31
C GLN A 13 11.97 9.71 -13.34
N VAL A 14 12.39 9.62 -12.07
CA VAL A 14 11.64 8.91 -11.02
C VAL A 14 10.29 9.59 -10.77
N ALA A 15 10.26 10.91 -10.65
CA ALA A 15 9.01 11.68 -10.47
C ALA A 15 8.00 11.39 -11.60
N ARG A 16 8.46 11.38 -12.86
CA ARG A 16 7.62 11.02 -14.01
C ARG A 16 7.14 9.57 -13.94
N LEU A 17 7.98 8.64 -13.51
CA LEU A 17 7.63 7.23 -13.38
C LEU A 17 6.55 7.01 -12.32
N LEU A 18 6.62 7.72 -11.19
CA LEU A 18 5.66 7.59 -10.09
C LEU A 18 4.30 8.22 -10.36
N LYS A 19 4.23 9.17 -11.30
CA LYS A 19 2.99 9.92 -11.58
C LYS A 19 1.84 8.99 -11.96
N GLY A 20 0.76 9.05 -11.19
CA GLY A 20 -0.47 8.28 -11.43
C GLY A 20 -0.34 6.76 -11.19
N ARG A 21 0.77 6.31 -10.59
CA ARG A 21 1.00 4.89 -10.29
C ARG A 21 0.87 4.60 -8.80
N ILE A 22 0.69 3.32 -8.48
CA ILE A 22 0.78 2.83 -7.10
C ILE A 22 2.23 2.39 -6.86
N MET A 23 2.85 2.94 -5.83
CA MET A 23 4.17 2.53 -5.36
C MET A 23 4.04 1.39 -4.35
N VAL A 24 4.76 0.29 -4.58
CA VAL A 24 4.91 -0.82 -3.64
C VAL A 24 6.35 -0.80 -3.13
N GLY A 25 6.55 -0.87 -1.81
CA GLY A 25 7.88 -0.80 -1.22
C GLY A 25 7.91 -1.24 0.24
N HIS A 26 9.07 -1.15 0.88
CA HIS A 26 9.26 -1.51 2.29
C HIS A 26 9.85 -0.31 3.04
N ASP A 27 9.03 0.36 3.87
CA ASP A 27 9.36 1.59 4.58
C ASP A 27 9.88 2.75 3.68
N VAL A 28 9.19 2.95 2.55
CA VAL A 28 9.56 3.90 1.47
C VAL A 28 9.72 5.37 1.85
N LYS A 29 9.47 5.73 3.12
CA LYS A 29 9.60 7.11 3.62
C LYS A 29 11.04 7.60 3.44
N HIS A 30 12.01 6.73 3.71
CA HIS A 30 13.43 7.09 3.63
C HIS A 30 13.87 7.27 2.18
N ASP A 31 13.43 6.41 1.28
CA ASP A 31 13.74 6.49 -0.15
C ASP A 31 13.17 7.77 -0.79
N LEU A 32 11.90 8.07 -0.49
CA LEU A 32 11.23 9.28 -0.97
C LEU A 32 11.92 10.56 -0.44
N ALA A 33 12.32 10.57 0.83
CA ALA A 33 13.06 11.69 1.41
C ALA A 33 14.44 11.88 0.75
N ALA A 34 15.17 10.80 0.48
CA ALA A 34 16.46 10.86 -0.19
C ALA A 34 16.36 11.38 -1.65
N LEU A 35 15.21 11.16 -2.29
CA LEU A 35 14.92 11.68 -3.62
C LEU A 35 14.24 13.06 -3.61
N GLU A 36 13.91 13.60 -2.43
CA GLU A 36 13.13 14.84 -2.26
C GLU A 36 11.80 14.79 -3.06
N LEU A 37 11.14 13.63 -3.07
CA LEU A 37 9.88 13.41 -3.77
C LEU A 37 8.76 13.07 -2.79
N ASP A 38 7.56 13.57 -3.08
CA ASP A 38 6.35 13.14 -2.41
C ASP A 38 5.53 12.19 -3.28
N HIS A 39 4.84 11.26 -2.63
CA HIS A 39 3.88 10.38 -3.29
C HIS A 39 2.60 10.27 -2.44
N PRO A 40 1.39 10.35 -3.04
CA PRO A 40 0.16 10.32 -2.27
C PRO A 40 0.08 9.09 -1.38
N HIS A 41 -0.24 9.26 -0.10
CA HIS A 41 -0.35 8.12 0.84
C HIS A 41 -1.33 7.04 0.36
N ARG A 42 -2.39 7.44 -0.38
CA ARG A 42 -3.36 6.52 -0.99
C ARG A 42 -2.75 5.67 -2.13
N ALA A 43 -1.68 6.14 -2.75
CA ALA A 43 -0.97 5.45 -3.82
C ALA A 43 0.23 4.63 -3.32
N ILE A 44 0.44 4.54 -1.99
CA ILE A 44 1.51 3.72 -1.41
C ILE A 44 0.95 2.39 -0.88
N ARG A 45 1.64 1.28 -1.17
CA ARG A 45 1.45 -0.03 -0.56
C ARG A 45 2.76 -0.43 0.13
N ASP A 46 2.87 0.00 1.38
CA ASP A 46 4.08 -0.19 2.19
C ASP A 46 3.99 -1.51 2.97
N THR A 47 4.85 -2.45 2.60
CA THR A 47 4.90 -3.78 3.23
C THR A 47 5.36 -3.74 4.67
N ALA A 48 6.17 -2.76 5.08
CA ALA A 48 6.61 -2.62 6.46
C ALA A 48 5.46 -2.22 7.42
N LYS A 49 4.39 -1.61 6.87
CA LYS A 49 3.24 -1.11 7.65
C LYS A 49 2.04 -2.06 7.66
N PHE A 50 2.07 -3.12 6.87
CA PHE A 50 0.96 -4.06 6.75
C PHE A 50 0.75 -4.83 8.06
N SER A 51 -0.47 -4.75 8.62
CA SER A 51 -0.75 -5.33 9.93
C SER A 51 -0.54 -6.84 9.99
N GLY A 52 -0.83 -7.54 8.89
CA GLY A 52 -0.68 -9.00 8.77
C GLY A 52 0.77 -9.49 8.89
N PHE A 53 1.76 -8.59 8.73
CA PHE A 53 3.17 -8.93 8.86
C PHE A 53 3.74 -8.74 10.26
N ARG A 54 3.05 -8.00 11.15
CA ARG A 54 3.55 -7.72 12.51
C ARG A 54 3.89 -8.98 13.31
N LYS A 55 3.18 -10.08 13.07
CA LYS A 55 3.41 -11.38 13.73
C LYS A 55 4.78 -12.00 13.44
N TYR A 56 5.48 -11.57 12.38
CA TYR A 56 6.80 -12.09 12.01
C TYR A 56 7.95 -11.31 12.65
N GLY A 57 7.68 -10.19 13.32
CA GLY A 57 8.70 -9.36 13.97
C GLY A 57 8.43 -9.19 15.46
N GLN A 58 9.45 -8.71 16.18
CA GLN A 58 9.34 -8.34 17.60
C GLN A 58 8.95 -6.87 17.81
N GLY A 59 8.52 -6.18 16.74
CA GLY A 59 8.25 -4.75 16.75
C GLY A 59 7.18 -4.32 15.75
N PRO A 60 6.91 -3.01 15.64
CA PRO A 60 5.81 -2.50 14.82
C PRO A 60 6.02 -2.70 13.32
N LYS A 61 7.28 -2.84 12.88
CA LYS A 61 7.70 -3.07 11.50
C LYS A 61 8.71 -4.22 11.44
N PRO A 62 8.32 -5.42 10.98
CA PRO A 62 9.28 -6.51 10.76
C PRO A 62 10.25 -6.17 9.62
N ALA A 63 11.51 -6.58 9.74
CA ALA A 63 12.52 -6.36 8.70
C ALA A 63 12.20 -7.17 7.42
N LEU A 64 12.54 -6.61 6.25
CA LEU A 64 12.30 -7.25 4.95
C LEU A 64 12.93 -8.65 4.87
N ARG A 65 14.17 -8.83 5.35
CA ARG A 65 14.86 -10.13 5.41
C ARG A 65 14.07 -11.18 6.19
N VAL A 66 13.46 -10.79 7.32
CA VAL A 66 12.65 -11.71 8.12
C VAL A 66 11.39 -12.10 7.34
N LEU A 67 10.71 -11.14 6.71
CA LEU A 67 9.54 -11.43 5.88
C LEU A 67 9.89 -12.31 4.68
N ALA A 68 11.01 -12.07 4.03
CA ALA A 68 11.50 -12.87 2.91
C ALA A 68 11.70 -14.33 3.35
N ARG A 69 12.36 -14.55 4.48
CA ARG A 69 12.61 -15.88 5.02
C ARG A 69 11.32 -16.58 5.46
N GLU A 70 10.53 -15.94 6.33
CA GLU A 70 9.37 -16.57 6.96
C GLU A 70 8.19 -16.78 6.01
N ILE A 71 8.00 -15.88 5.04
CA ILE A 71 6.86 -15.93 4.14
C ILE A 71 7.26 -16.56 2.81
N LEU A 72 8.37 -16.14 2.22
CA LEU A 72 8.77 -16.56 0.87
C LEU A 72 9.79 -17.71 0.87
N GLY A 73 10.40 -18.05 2.02
CA GLY A 73 11.48 -19.04 2.07
C GLY A 73 12.76 -18.56 1.37
N LEU A 74 12.96 -17.24 1.29
CA LEU A 74 14.11 -16.63 0.62
C LEU A 74 15.07 -16.04 1.65
N GLU A 75 16.35 -16.36 1.50
CA GLU A 75 17.44 -15.68 2.20
C GLU A 75 17.94 -14.53 1.32
N ILE A 76 17.93 -13.33 1.87
CA ILE A 76 18.35 -12.09 1.21
C ILE A 76 19.20 -11.27 2.17
N GLN A 77 19.95 -10.30 1.65
CA GLN A 77 20.77 -9.40 2.46
C GLN A 77 21.84 -10.12 3.31
N ASP A 78 22.27 -11.32 2.93
CA ASP A 78 23.43 -12.00 3.52
C ASP A 78 24.72 -11.37 2.98
N GLY A 79 25.04 -10.18 3.51
CA GLY A 79 26.20 -9.38 3.14
C GLY A 79 25.81 -8.00 2.63
N THR A 80 25.97 -7.76 1.34
CA THR A 80 25.63 -6.46 0.73
C THR A 80 24.19 -6.44 0.24
N HIS A 81 23.50 -5.31 0.43
CA HIS A 81 22.11 -5.16 0.02
C HIS A 81 22.02 -4.81 -1.46
N SER A 82 21.06 -5.42 -2.16
CA SER A 82 20.74 -5.11 -3.55
C SER A 82 19.35 -4.49 -3.63
N SER A 83 19.28 -3.23 -4.08
CA SER A 83 18.00 -2.52 -4.27
C SER A 83 17.06 -3.24 -5.24
N ILE A 84 17.64 -3.95 -6.22
CA ILE A 84 16.88 -4.76 -7.17
C ILE A 84 16.26 -5.98 -6.49
N GLU A 85 17.01 -6.66 -5.63
CA GLU A 85 16.52 -7.79 -4.84
C GLU A 85 15.41 -7.35 -3.89
N ASP A 86 15.65 -6.28 -3.13
CA ASP A 86 14.70 -5.74 -2.15
C ASP A 86 13.37 -5.34 -2.82
N ALA A 87 13.43 -4.68 -3.99
CA ALA A 87 12.25 -4.33 -4.77
C ALA A 87 11.47 -5.56 -5.25
N ARG A 88 12.18 -6.62 -5.70
CA ARG A 88 11.55 -7.87 -6.14
C ARG A 88 10.87 -8.59 -4.98
N VAL A 89 11.55 -8.74 -3.85
CA VAL A 89 11.01 -9.39 -2.65
C VAL A 89 9.77 -8.66 -2.15
N THR A 90 9.84 -7.33 -2.07
CA THR A 90 8.70 -6.51 -1.67
C THR A 90 7.49 -6.74 -2.59
N MET A 91 7.72 -6.77 -3.91
CA MET A 91 6.65 -7.04 -4.87
C MET A 91 6.06 -8.46 -4.69
N LEU A 92 6.89 -9.47 -4.41
CA LEU A 92 6.43 -10.83 -4.12
C LEU A 92 5.57 -10.88 -2.86
N LEU A 93 6.00 -10.21 -1.78
CA LEU A 93 5.24 -10.10 -0.53
C LEU A 93 3.87 -9.45 -0.76
N PHE A 94 3.85 -8.33 -1.49
CA PHE A 94 2.61 -7.63 -1.84
C PHE A 94 1.69 -8.52 -2.67
N ARG A 95 2.19 -9.15 -3.73
CA ARG A 95 1.38 -10.01 -4.62
C ARG A 95 0.78 -11.21 -3.87
N ARG A 96 1.54 -11.83 -2.97
CA ARG A 96 1.08 -12.97 -2.17
C ARG A 96 -0.06 -12.61 -1.20
N HIS A 97 -0.10 -11.37 -0.72
CA HIS A 97 -1.08 -10.89 0.25
C HIS A 97 -1.98 -9.79 -0.32
N LYS A 98 -2.06 -9.67 -1.65
CA LYS A 98 -2.75 -8.55 -2.30
C LYS A 98 -4.19 -8.38 -1.80
N PRO A 99 -5.01 -9.44 -1.65
CA PRO A 99 -6.38 -9.27 -1.15
C PRO A 99 -6.43 -8.63 0.24
N GLN A 100 -5.55 -9.06 1.15
CA GLN A 100 -5.48 -8.51 2.51
C GLN A 100 -4.95 -7.08 2.53
N PHE A 101 -3.96 -6.77 1.69
CA PHE A 101 -3.50 -5.40 1.47
C PHE A 101 -4.63 -4.49 0.98
N ASP A 102 -5.42 -4.94 0.01
CA ASP A 102 -6.52 -4.16 -0.55
C ASP A 102 -7.59 -3.87 0.53
N ILE A 103 -7.95 -4.88 1.34
CA ILE A 103 -8.92 -4.73 2.44
C ILE A 103 -8.42 -3.73 3.50
N GLU A 104 -7.20 -3.91 4.00
CA GLU A 104 -6.63 -3.01 5.01
C GLU A 104 -6.45 -1.58 4.45
N PHE A 105 -6.08 -1.48 3.18
CA PHE A 105 -5.95 -0.19 2.53
C PHE A 105 -7.30 0.52 2.39
N MET A 106 -8.35 -0.20 1.95
CA MET A 106 -9.70 0.36 1.82
C MET A 106 -10.28 0.83 3.17
N SER A 107 -9.99 0.11 4.26
CA SER A 107 -10.43 0.52 5.59
C SER A 107 -9.67 1.75 6.11
N ARG A 108 -8.38 1.87 5.79
CA ARG A 108 -7.52 2.99 6.20
C ARG A 108 -7.76 4.26 5.38
N PHE A 109 -8.11 4.13 4.11
CA PHE A 109 -8.33 5.23 3.18
C PHE A 109 -9.67 5.08 2.45
N PRO A 110 -10.80 5.15 3.17
CA PRO A 110 -12.12 5.07 2.55
C PRO A 110 -12.22 6.14 1.45
N GLU A 111 -12.82 5.77 0.31
CA GLU A 111 -13.11 6.75 -0.74
C GLU A 111 -14.00 7.85 -0.15
N SER A 112 -13.47 9.07 -0.07
CA SER A 112 -14.27 10.24 0.24
C SER A 112 -15.06 10.63 -1.00
N GLY A 113 -16.21 9.98 -1.19
CA GLY A 113 -17.29 10.51 -2.03
C GLY A 113 -17.29 10.08 -3.50
N SER A 114 -17.76 8.86 -3.77
CA SER A 114 -18.82 8.71 -4.77
C SER A 114 -20.14 9.06 -4.08
N GLN A 115 -20.53 10.33 -4.08
CA GLN A 115 -21.93 10.67 -3.81
C GLN A 115 -22.78 9.97 -4.88
N PRO A 116 -23.72 9.08 -4.54
CA PRO A 116 -24.75 8.73 -5.51
C PRO A 116 -25.50 10.02 -5.83
N SER A 117 -25.50 10.41 -7.10
CA SER A 117 -26.34 11.50 -7.60
C SER A 117 -27.77 11.24 -7.15
N LYS A 118 -28.28 12.05 -6.22
CA LYS A 118 -29.69 12.07 -5.85
C LYS A 118 -30.50 12.55 -7.07
N LYS A 119 -30.80 11.67 -8.03
CA LYS A 119 -31.77 11.96 -9.10
C LYS A 119 -32.91 10.96 -9.24
N ASP A 120 -32.88 9.79 -8.60
CA ASP A 120 -33.96 8.80 -8.77
C ASP A 120 -34.47 8.20 -7.43
N ALA A 121 -34.79 9.03 -6.44
CA ALA A 121 -35.44 8.59 -5.19
C ALA A 121 -36.79 9.28 -4.92
N SER A 122 -37.49 9.67 -5.98
CA SER A 122 -38.86 10.20 -5.90
C SER A 122 -39.87 9.25 -6.56
N ALA A 123 -39.99 8.01 -6.08
CA ALA A 123 -41.15 7.18 -6.35
C ALA A 123 -41.21 5.94 -5.42
N LYS A 124 -41.63 6.14 -4.16
CA LYS A 124 -42.56 5.25 -3.43
C LYS A 124 -42.57 5.60 -1.94
N LYS A 125 -43.53 6.43 -1.55
CA LYS A 125 -43.87 6.68 -0.14
C LYS A 125 -45.38 6.63 0.05
N THR A 126 -45.97 5.44 -0.06
CA THR A 126 -47.31 5.08 0.45
C THR A 126 -47.29 3.56 0.62
N THR A 127 -47.38 2.96 1.81
CA THR A 127 -48.54 3.01 2.70
C THR A 127 -48.17 2.69 4.15
N LYS A 128 -48.98 3.28 5.03
CA LYS A 128 -48.91 3.40 6.50
C LYS A 128 -49.48 2.15 7.20
N LYS A 129 -48.83 1.79 8.32
CA LYS A 129 -49.39 1.53 9.67
C LYS A 129 -50.51 0.49 9.90
N LYS A 130 -50.22 -0.39 10.87
CA LYS A 130 -51.00 -0.93 12.02
C LYS A 130 -50.86 -2.46 12.04
N LYS A 131 -50.62 -3.16 13.16
CA LYS A 131 -51.00 -2.89 14.56
C LYS A 131 -50.16 -3.77 15.50
N LYS A 132 -49.87 -3.22 16.68
CA LYS A 132 -49.21 -3.81 17.85
C LYS A 132 -50.28 -4.34 18.83
N LYS A 133 -50.13 -5.54 19.41
CA LYS A 133 -50.62 -6.02 20.74
C LYS A 133 -50.34 -7.53 20.85
N LYS A 134 -49.58 -8.04 21.84
CA LYS A 134 -50.00 -8.46 23.22
C LYS A 134 -51.28 -9.30 23.15
N ASN A 135 -51.36 -10.56 23.54
CA ASN A 135 -50.64 -11.37 24.52
C ASN A 135 -50.20 -12.72 23.93
#